data_AF-A0A9W5VLS0-F1
#
_entry.id   AF-A0A9W5VLS0-F1
#
_cell.length_a   1.000
_cell.length_b   1.000
_cell.length_c   1.000
_cell.angle_alpha   90.00
_cell.angle_beta   90.00
_cell.angle_gamma   90.00
#
_symmetry.space_group_name_H-M   'P 1'
#
loop_
_entity.id
_entity.type
_entity.pdbx_description
1 polymer ?
#
loop_
_entity_poly.entity_id
_entity_poly.type
_entity_poly.pdbx_seq_one_letter_code
_entity_poly.pdbx_strand_id
1 'polypeptide(L)' 'MAKFTADEKIQIVLRYLNGNESYREMGRSLGISDTIILNWVNQYKQNGLEAFLKRCTNYTQQFKLDVLNFM' A
#
# COMPACT_ATOMS: atom_id res chain seq x y z
N MET A 1 -5.83 0.10 -13.39
CA MET A 1 -5.85 -0.63 -12.08
C MET A 1 -4.55 -0.38 -11.34
N ALA A 2 -4.60 -0.12 -10.02
CA ALA A 2 -3.40 -0.17 -9.20
C ALA A 2 -2.97 -1.63 -9.07
N LYS A 3 -1.76 -1.98 -9.54
CA LYS A 3 -1.22 -3.36 -9.50
C LYS A 3 -0.97 -3.89 -8.08
N PHE A 4 -0.94 -3.02 -7.06
CA PHE A 4 -0.65 -3.37 -5.68
C PHE A 4 -1.60 -2.67 -4.72
N THR A 5 -2.16 -3.42 -3.77
CA THR A 5 -2.99 -2.89 -2.68
C THR A 5 -2.12 -2.22 -1.61
N ALA A 6 -2.76 -1.52 -0.66
CA ALA A 6 -2.06 -0.93 0.47
C ALA A 6 -1.31 -1.97 1.31
N ASP A 7 -1.99 -3.10 1.59
CA ASP A 7 -1.44 -4.21 2.36
C ASP A 7 -0.21 -4.82 1.68
N GLU A 8 -0.29 -5.11 0.38
CA GLU A 8 0.85 -5.63 -0.41
C GLU A 8 2.07 -4.71 -0.33
N LYS A 9 1.85 -3.38 -0.42
CA LYS A 9 2.95 -2.41 -0.29
C LYS A 9 3.57 -2.41 1.10
N ILE A 10 2.74 -2.51 2.15
CA ILE A 10 3.21 -2.59 3.54
C ILE A 10 4.04 -3.86 3.73
N GLN A 11 3.56 -5.01 3.25
CA GLN A 11 4.29 -6.28 3.32
C GLN A 11 5.67 -6.17 2.66
N ILE A 12 5.76 -5.57 1.47
CA ILE A 12 7.02 -5.39 0.75
C ILE A 12 7.98 -4.49 1.54
N VAL A 13 7.49 -3.38 2.10
CA VAL A 13 8.32 -2.48 2.90
C VAL A 13 8.78 -3.13 4.20
N LEU A 14 7.89 -3.83 4.90
CA LEU A 14 8.24 -4.56 6.13
C LEU A 14 9.26 -5.67 5.84
N ARG A 15 9.13 -6.38 4.72
CA ARG A 15 10.07 -7.41 4.29
C ARG A 15 11.45 -6.81 3.97
N TYR A 16 11.50 -5.60 3.42
CA TYR A 16 12.76 -4.85 3.26
C TYR A 16 13.35 -4.35 4.59
N LEU A 17 12.51 -3.93 5.54
CA LEU A 17 12.99 -3.41 6.83
C LEU A 17 13.41 -4.50 7.82
N ASN A 18 12.73 -5.65 7.82
CA ASN A 18 13.01 -6.79 8.70
C ASN A 18 13.88 -7.86 8.05
N GLY A 19 13.87 -7.94 6.72
CA GLY A 19 14.60 -8.95 5.96
C GLY A 19 15.93 -8.43 5.45
N ASN A 20 16.86 -9.36 5.21
CA ASN A 20 18.15 -9.07 4.59
C ASN A 20 18.07 -9.01 3.04
N GLU A 21 16.86 -9.04 2.47
CA GLU A 21 16.64 -9.03 1.02
C GLU A 21 16.85 -7.63 0.45
N SER A 22 17.63 -7.54 -0.61
CA SER A 22 17.85 -6.27 -1.31
C SER A 22 16.63 -5.88 -2.15
N TYR A 23 16.36 -4.57 -2.27
CA TYR A 23 15.31 -4.03 -3.15
C TYR A 23 15.43 -4.53 -4.60
N ARG A 24 16.64 -4.89 -5.04
CA ARG A 24 16.94 -5.41 -6.38
C ARG A 24 16.40 -6.83 -6.59
N GLU A 25 16.50 -7.68 -5.56
CA GLU A 25 15.96 -9.04 -5.59
C GLU A 25 14.44 -9.02 -5.48
N MET A 26 13.90 -8.23 -4.55
CA MET A 26 12.45 -8.04 -4.42
C MET A 26 11.85 -7.45 -5.70
N GLY A 27 12.49 -6.44 -6.30
CA GLY A 27 12.07 -5.86 -7.56
C GLY A 27 12.03 -6.87 -8.71
N ARG A 28 12.99 -7.79 -8.75
CA ARG A 28 13.02 -8.88 -9.75
C ARG A 28 11.91 -9.89 -9.54
N SER A 29 11.69 -10.34 -8.30
CA SER A 29 10.65 -11.32 -7.97
C SER A 29 9.23 -10.77 -8.15
N LEU A 30 9.01 -9.50 -7.79
CA LEU A 30 7.70 -8.86 -7.84
C LEU A 30 7.45 -8.11 -9.17
N GLY A 31 8.48 -7.98 -10.02
CA GLY A 31 8.41 -7.19 -11.24
C GLY A 31 8.25 -5.68 -10.99
N ILE A 32 8.83 -5.19 -9.89
CA ILE A 32 8.74 -3.79 -9.45
C ILE A 32 10.10 -3.12 -9.61
N SER A 33 10.12 -1.88 -10.09
CA SER A 33 11.35 -1.08 -10.15
C SER A 33 11.88 -0.77 -8.75
N ASP A 34 13.19 -0.79 -8.58
CA ASP A 34 13.87 -0.42 -7.33
C ASP A 34 13.40 0.92 -6.78
N THR A 35 13.19 1.89 -7.67
CA THR A 35 12.77 3.25 -7.33
C THR A 35 11.40 3.27 -6.66
N ILE A 36 10.50 2.37 -7.04
CA ILE A 36 9.17 2.26 -6.43
C ILE A 36 9.28 1.71 -5.01
N ILE A 37 10.11 0.69 -4.81
CA ILE A 37 10.36 0.10 -3.48
C ILE A 37 10.97 1.15 -2.56
N LEU A 38 12.00 1.87 -3.02
CA LEU A 38 12.62 2.96 -2.26
C LEU A 38 11.62 4.06 -1.91
N ASN A 39 10.74 4.42 -2.84
CA ASN A 39 9.70 5.41 -2.60
C ASN A 39 8.68 4.94 -1.54
N TRP A 40 8.32 3.66 -1.51
CA TRP A 40 7.46 3.10 -0.47
C TRP A 40 8.17 3.06 0.88
N VAL A 41 9.42 2.65 0.93
CA VAL A 41 10.22 2.69 2.17
C VAL A 41 10.32 4.11 2.71
N ASN A 42 10.54 5.10 1.84
CA ASN A 42 10.61 6.50 2.25
C ASN A 42 9.26 7.04 2.77
N GLN A 43 8.16 6.64 2.13
CA GLN A 43 6.81 6.95 2.61
C GLN A 43 6.53 6.33 3.98
N TYR A 44 6.93 5.06 4.18
CA TYR A 44 6.82 4.38 5.46
C TYR A 44 7.66 5.02 6.56
N LYS A 45 8.88 5.46 6.24
CA LYS A 45 9.75 6.13 7.22
C LYS A 45 9.19 7.48 7.67
N GLN A 46 8.49 8.19 6.78
CA GLN A 46 7.92 9.50 7.08
C GLN A 46 6.57 9.42 7.80
N ASN A 47 5.66 8.55 7.34
CA ASN A 47 4.28 8.50 7.82
C ASN A 47 3.89 7.12 8.40
N GLY A 48 4.83 6.19 8.55
CA GLY A 48 4.56 4.85 9.05
C GLY A 48 3.58 4.06 8.17
N LEU A 49 2.70 3.30 8.82
CA LEU A 49 1.60 2.57 8.16
C LEU A 49 0.59 3.52 7.50
N GLU A 50 0.44 4.73 8.02
CA GLU A 50 -0.51 5.74 7.51
C GLU A 50 -0.19 6.18 6.08
N ALA A 51 1.07 6.03 5.66
CA ALA A 51 1.49 6.31 4.28
C ALA A 51 0.78 5.44 3.24
N PHE A 52 0.36 4.24 3.63
CA PHE A 52 -0.32 3.27 2.75
C PHE A 52 -1.79 3.12 3.07
N LEU A 53 -2.23 3.55 4.26
CA LEU A 53 -3.64 3.77 4.55
C LEU A 53 -4.15 4.88 3.66
N LYS A 54 -4.48 4.52 2.42
CA LYS A 54 -5.35 5.32 1.58
C LYS A 54 -6.54 5.70 2.47
N ARG A 55 -6.96 6.96 2.47
CA ARG A 55 -8.30 7.35 2.94
C ARG A 55 -9.30 6.59 2.07
N CYS A 56 -9.49 5.31 2.35
CA CYS A 56 -10.69 4.61 2.03
C CYS A 56 -11.68 5.28 2.95
N THR A 57 -12.36 6.30 2.43
CA THR A 57 -13.75 6.48 2.79
C THR A 57 -14.41 5.15 2.38
N ASN A 58 -14.28 4.15 3.25
CA ASN A 58 -15.03 2.91 3.21
C ASN A 58 -16.47 3.29 3.54
N TYR A 59 -17.06 4.15 2.71
CA TYR A 59 -18.49 4.21 2.55
C TYR A 59 -18.80 2.86 1.93
N THR A 60 -19.14 1.92 2.80
CA THR A 60 -19.65 0.61 2.41
C THR A 60 -20.74 0.85 1.37
N GLN A 61 -20.88 -0.07 0.41
CA GLN A 61 -21.97 0.01 -0.56
C GLN A 61 -23.31 0.16 0.16
N GLN A 62 -23.48 -0.48 1.33
CA GLN A 62 -24.57 -0.22 2.27
C GLN A 62 -24.73 1.26 2.66
N PHE A 63 -23.67 1.94 3.14
CA PHE A 63 -23.77 3.35 3.53
C PHE A 63 -24.22 4.24 2.35
N LYS A 64 -23.75 3.96 1.13
CA LYS A 64 -24.17 4.71 -0.06
C LYS A 64 -25.64 4.45 -0.45
N LEU A 65 -26.12 3.21 -0.26
CA LEU A 65 -27.52 2.84 -0.50
C LEU A 65 -28.47 3.43 0.55
N ASP A 66 -28.01 3.53 1.80
CA ASP A 66 -28.78 4.07 2.93
C ASP A 66 -29.05 5.57 2.75
N VAL A 67 -28.03 6.35 2.36
CA VAL A 67 -28.17 7.78 2.05
C VAL A 67 -29.14 8.05 0.88
N LEU A 68 -29.22 7.14 -0.10
CA LEU A 68 -30.12 7.27 -1.25
C LEU A 68 -31.57 6.86 -0.93
N ASN A 69 -31.79 5.97 0.04
CA ASN A 69 -33.13 5.58 0.48
C ASN A 69 -33.77 6.58 1.45
N PHE A 70 -32.97 7.48 2.04
CA PHE A 70 -33.44 8.52 2.95
C PHE A 70 -33.90 9.82 2.27
N MET A 71 -34.10 9.81 0.94
CA MET A 71 -34.56 10.96 0.15
C MET A 71 -35.97 10.78 -0.40
#